data_AF-A0A0J9TRJ9-F1
#
_entry.id   AF-A0A0J9TRJ9-F1
#
_cell.length_a   1.000
_cell.length_b   1.000
_cell.length_c   1.000
_cell.angle_alpha   90.00
_cell.angle_beta   90.00
_cell.angle_gamma   90.00
#
_symmetry.space_group_name_H-M   'P 1'
#
loop_
_entity.id
_entity.type
_entity.pdbx_description
1 polymer ?
#
loop_
_entity_poly.entity_id
_entity_poly.type
_entity_poly.pdbx_seq_one_letter_code
_entity_poly.pdbx_strand_id
1 'polypeptide(L)'
;MIMISSPNCDVTADLNRLRSKRVDEIAEIVKRAREAKEAQLGDIDSLKEKQNLNVLKSFAENQAHCLSICKENLYHRFEQDVERYQHVSAQNNSTLNEGKKKKLEKFYQDMEQQLCFRACSMRCRHFLQDRD
;
A
#
# COMPACT_ATOMS: atom_id res chain seq x y z
N MET A 1 -0.81 -22.56 -23.14
CA MET A 1 -1.39 -22.53 -24.49
C MET A 1 -2.89 -22.40 -24.33
N ILE A 2 -3.42 -21.17 -24.26
CA ILE A 2 -4.85 -20.91 -24.12
C ILE A 2 -5.34 -20.53 -25.51
N MET A 3 -6.09 -21.42 -26.14
CA MET A 3 -6.80 -21.11 -27.39
C MET A 3 -7.89 -20.10 -27.05
N ILE A 4 -7.63 -18.83 -27.38
CA ILE A 4 -8.66 -17.80 -27.39
C ILE A 4 -9.48 -18.07 -28.66
N SER A 5 -10.53 -18.87 -28.53
CA SER A 5 -11.57 -18.98 -29.54
C SER A 5 -12.21 -17.62 -29.71
N SER A 6 -11.86 -16.92 -30.80
CA SER A 6 -12.49 -15.66 -31.18
C SER A 6 -13.99 -15.93 -31.36
N PRO A 7 -14.89 -15.21 -30.69
CA PRO A 7 -16.29 -15.22 -31.08
C PRO A 7 -16.32 -14.71 -32.52
N ASN A 8 -16.96 -15.44 -33.43
CA ASN A 8 -17.30 -14.93 -34.76
C ASN A 8 -18.25 -13.73 -34.55
N CYS A 9 -17.70 -12.53 -34.34
CA CYS A 9 -18.44 -11.31 -34.54
C CYS A 9 -18.70 -11.20 -36.03
N ASP A 10 -19.94 -11.42 -36.46
CA ASP A 10 -20.39 -11.17 -37.81
C ASP A 10 -20.41 -9.65 -38.07
N VAL A 11 -19.21 -9.09 -38.29
CA VAL A 11 -18.99 -7.67 -38.60
C VAL A 11 -19.79 -7.27 -39.85
N THR A 12 -20.09 -8.23 -40.73
CA THR A 12 -20.83 -8.01 -41.97
C THR A 12 -22.32 -7.74 -41.77
N ALA A 13 -22.97 -8.35 -40.77
CA ALA A 13 -24.38 -8.10 -40.47
C ALA A 13 -24.64 -6.67 -39.95
N ASP A 14 -23.78 -6.20 -39.03
CA ASP A 14 -23.90 -4.86 -38.47
C ASP A 14 -23.53 -3.76 -39.46
N LEU A 15 -22.56 -4.01 -40.34
CA LEU A 15 -22.19 -3.06 -41.41
C LEU A 15 -23.33 -2.87 -42.41
N ASN A 16 -24.04 -3.95 -42.77
CA ASN A 16 -25.18 -3.88 -43.67
C ASN A 16 -26.38 -3.14 -43.04
N ARG A 17 -26.57 -3.27 -41.73
CA ARG A 17 -27.55 -2.49 -40.95
C ARG A 17 -27.25 -0.99 -40.91
N LEU A 18 -25.97 -0.61 -40.93
CA LEU A 18 -25.54 0.79 -41.00
C LEU A 18 -25.73 1.36 -42.40
N ARG A 19 -25.50 0.57 -43.45
CA ARG A 19 -25.70 0.99 -44.86
C ARG A 19 -27.15 1.33 -45.21
N SER A 20 -28.12 0.75 -44.50
CA SER A 20 -29.54 1.06 -44.68
C SER A 20 -30.03 2.27 -43.88
N LYS A 21 -29.15 2.97 -43.15
CA LYS A 21 -29.50 4.10 -42.29
C LYS A 21 -29.12 5.44 -42.93
N ARG A 22 -29.83 6.48 -42.53
CA ARG A 22 -29.48 7.86 -42.91
C ARG A 22 -28.26 8.34 -42.14
N VAL A 23 -27.54 9.32 -42.70
CA VAL A 23 -26.30 9.86 -42.11
C VAL A 23 -26.52 10.33 -40.67
N ASP A 24 -27.63 11.00 -40.39
CA ASP A 24 -27.97 11.49 -39.04
C ASP A 24 -28.19 10.33 -38.04
N GLU A 25 -28.78 9.23 -38.49
CA GLU A 25 -28.99 8.03 -37.66
C GLU A 25 -27.67 7.32 -37.37
N ILE A 26 -26.75 7.30 -38.34
CA ILE A 26 -25.39 6.77 -38.16
C ILE A 26 -24.61 7.65 -37.17
N ALA A 27 -24.71 8.97 -37.29
CA ALA A 27 -24.06 9.91 -36.39
C ALA A 27 -24.51 9.71 -34.94
N GLU A 28 -25.80 9.49 -34.71
CA GLU A 28 -26.31 9.20 -33.36
C GLU A 28 -25.90 7.83 -32.82
N ILE A 29 -25.74 6.82 -33.67
CA ILE A 29 -25.20 5.52 -33.25
C ILE A 29 -23.74 5.67 -32.82
N VAL A 30 -22.93 6.40 -33.60
CA VAL A 30 -21.52 6.66 -33.27
C VAL A 30 -21.41 7.47 -31.97
N LYS A 31 -22.24 8.49 -31.79
CA LYS A 31 -22.28 9.29 -30.57
C LYS A 31 -22.59 8.45 -29.34
N ARG A 32 -23.65 7.62 -29.39
CA ARG A 32 -23.98 6.72 -28.26
C ARG A 32 -22.89 5.69 -27.98
N ALA A 33 -22.28 5.13 -29.02
CA ALA A 33 -21.18 4.18 -28.87
C ALA A 33 -19.96 4.85 -28.22
N ARG A 34 -19.66 6.10 -28.58
CA ARG A 34 -18.61 6.91 -27.97
C ARG A 34 -18.91 7.20 -26.50
N GLU A 35 -20.10 7.70 -26.19
CA GLU A 35 -20.55 8.00 -24.82
C GLU A 35 -20.52 6.74 -23.94
N ALA A 36 -20.98 5.59 -24.44
CA ALA A 36 -20.93 4.32 -23.72
C ALA A 36 -19.49 3.84 -23.46
N LYS A 37 -18.58 4.04 -24.41
CA LYS A 37 -17.17 3.70 -24.25
C LYS A 37 -16.47 4.64 -23.26
N GLU A 38 -16.78 5.94 -23.30
CA GLU A 38 -16.29 6.94 -22.35
C GLU A 38 -16.80 6.64 -20.92
N ALA A 39 -18.07 6.23 -20.77
CA ALA A 39 -18.62 5.80 -19.48
C ALA A 39 -17.96 4.51 -18.95
N GLN A 40 -17.74 3.50 -19.81
CA GLN A 40 -17.02 2.28 -19.42
C GLN A 40 -15.57 2.55 -19.02
N LEU A 41 -14.88 3.47 -19.71
CA LEU A 41 -13.53 3.89 -19.33
C LEU A 41 -13.53 4.56 -17.95
N GLY A 42 -14.50 5.44 -17.67
CA GLY A 42 -14.67 6.04 -16.35
C GLY A 42 -14.92 5.01 -15.24
N ASP A 43 -15.70 3.96 -15.52
CA ASP A 43 -15.96 2.87 -14.58
C ASP A 43 -14.71 1.99 -14.34
N ILE A 44 -13.93 1.70 -15.38
CA ILE A 44 -12.68 0.94 -15.27
C ILE A 44 -11.64 1.71 -14.46
N ASP A 45 -11.48 3.01 -14.73
CA ASP A 45 -10.56 3.88 -13.99
C ASP A 45 -10.97 3.99 -12.52
N SER A 46 -12.27 4.13 -12.24
CA SER A 46 -12.84 4.12 -10.89
C SER A 46 -12.60 2.79 -10.15
N LEU A 47 -12.73 1.65 -10.84
CA LEU A 47 -12.42 0.33 -10.28
C LEU A 47 -10.93 0.20 -9.94
N LYS A 48 -10.05 0.64 -10.84
CA LYS A 48 -8.59 0.63 -10.63
C LYS A 48 -8.18 1.53 -9.47
N GLU A 49 -8.78 2.71 -9.36
CA GLU A 49 -8.56 3.62 -8.24
C GLU A 49 -9.00 3.02 -6.90
N LYS A 50 -10.17 2.38 -6.84
CA LYS A 50 -10.63 1.64 -5.64
C LYS A 50 -9.69 0.50 -5.27
N GLN A 51 -9.17 -0.25 -6.24
CA GLN A 51 -8.18 -1.30 -5.99
C GLN A 51 -6.88 -0.73 -5.42
N ASN A 52 -6.37 0.37 -6.00
CA ASN A 52 -5.18 1.06 -5.50
C ASN A 52 -5.38 1.57 -4.06
N LEU A 53 -6.54 2.16 -3.75
CA LEU A 53 -6.87 2.60 -2.39
C LEU A 53 -6.89 1.45 -1.39
N ASN A 54 -7.45 0.29 -1.78
CA ASN A 54 -7.44 -0.91 -0.92
C ASN A 54 -6.02 -1.41 -0.67
N VAL A 55 -5.16 -1.41 -1.69
CA VAL A 55 -3.74 -1.79 -1.56
C VAL A 55 -3.00 -0.83 -0.63
N LEU A 56 -3.19 0.48 -0.80
CA LEU A 56 -2.60 1.50 0.08
C LEU A 56 -3.08 1.37 1.52
N LYS A 57 -4.37 1.08 1.72
CA LYS A 57 -4.93 0.82 3.04
C LYS A 57 -4.26 -0.39 3.70
N SER A 58 -4.17 -1.51 2.98
CA SER A 58 -3.49 -2.70 3.49
C SER A 58 -2.02 -2.45 3.78
N PHE A 59 -1.31 -1.69 2.94
CA PHE A 59 0.06 -1.28 3.21
C PHE A 59 0.18 -0.51 4.53
N ALA A 60 -0.66 0.52 4.71
CA ALA A 60 -0.62 1.37 5.90
C ALA A 60 -0.96 0.61 7.19
N GLU A 61 -1.99 -0.25 7.16
CA GLU A 61 -2.38 -1.07 8.32
C GLU A 61 -1.26 -2.04 8.73
N ASN A 62 -0.63 -2.71 7.76
CA ASN A 62 0.47 -3.64 8.03
C ASN A 62 1.74 -2.91 8.50
N GLN A 63 2.04 -1.75 7.91
CA GLN A 63 3.17 -0.92 8.34
C GLN A 63 2.97 -0.44 9.78
N ALA A 64 1.76 0.03 10.13
CA ALA A 64 1.42 0.48 11.47
C ALA A 64 1.51 -0.67 12.49
N HIS A 65 1.00 -1.85 12.15
CA HIS A 65 1.09 -3.02 13.02
C HIS A 65 2.54 -3.43 13.29
N CYS A 66 3.36 -3.49 12.25
CA CYS A 66 4.80 -3.75 12.39
C CYS A 66 5.50 -2.71 13.26
N LEU A 67 5.18 -1.42 13.05
CA LEU A 67 5.74 -0.32 13.82
C LEU A 67 5.40 -0.45 15.31
N SER A 68 4.15 -0.79 15.63
CA SER A 68 3.70 -1.01 17.01
C SER A 68 4.52 -2.09 17.70
N ILE A 69 4.67 -3.26 17.06
CA ILE A 69 5.46 -4.38 17.61
C ILE A 69 6.93 -3.97 17.82
N CYS A 70 7.50 -3.25 16.86
CA CYS A 70 8.89 -2.81 16.97
C CYS A 70 9.10 -1.83 18.13
N LYS A 71 8.19 -0.86 18.31
CA LYS A 71 8.21 0.08 19.43
C LYS A 71 8.11 -0.64 20.78
N GLU A 72 7.17 -1.57 20.90
CA GLU A 72 6.96 -2.34 22.13
C GLU A 72 8.20 -3.15 22.51
N ASN A 73 8.83 -3.82 21.53
CA ASN A 73 10.08 -4.54 21.76
C ASN A 73 11.24 -3.63 22.17
N LEU A 74 11.37 -2.46 21.54
CA LEU A 74 12.40 -1.48 21.92
C LEU A 74 12.16 -0.94 23.34
N TYR A 75 10.91 -0.67 23.71
CA TYR A 75 10.56 -0.21 25.04
C TYR A 75 10.89 -1.25 26.11
N HIS A 76 10.47 -2.50 25.92
CA HIS A 76 10.82 -3.59 26.85
C HIS A 76 12.32 -3.78 26.99
N ARG A 77 13.06 -3.64 25.88
CA ARG A 77 14.52 -3.74 25.91
C ARG A 77 15.16 -2.58 26.69
N PHE A 78 14.63 -1.36 26.50
CA PHE A 78 15.07 -0.19 27.26
C PHE A 78 14.84 -0.38 28.77
N GLU A 79 13.67 -0.86 29.18
CA GLU A 79 13.37 -1.16 30.58
C GLU A 79 14.38 -2.16 31.18
N GLN A 80 14.63 -3.27 30.49
CA GLN A 80 15.61 -4.28 30.90
C GLN A 80 17.03 -3.69 31.05
N ASP A 81 17.45 -2.86 30.11
CA ASP A 81 18.77 -2.22 30.15
C ASP A 81 18.87 -1.21 31.32
N VAL A 82 17.79 -0.48 31.61
CA VAL A 82 17.72 0.43 32.76
C VAL A 82 17.79 -0.33 34.07
N GLU A 83 17.02 -1.40 34.24
CA GLU A 83 17.06 -2.26 35.43
C GLU A 83 18.46 -2.86 35.64
N ARG A 84 19.07 -3.37 34.56
CA ARG A 84 20.43 -3.92 34.62
C ARG A 84 21.45 -2.85 35.01
N TYR A 85 21.31 -1.64 34.49
CA TYR A 85 22.17 -0.51 34.83
C TYR A 85 22.01 -0.08 36.29
N GLN A 86 20.78 -0.07 36.82
CA GLN A 86 20.49 0.18 38.24
C GLN A 86 21.12 -0.88 39.13
N HIS A 87 20.94 -2.17 38.80
CA HIS A 87 21.49 -3.28 39.56
C HIS A 87 23.02 -3.23 39.63
N VAL A 88 23.70 -3.02 38.49
CA VAL A 88 25.16 -2.89 38.44
C VAL A 88 25.63 -1.66 39.21
N SER A 89 24.91 -0.54 39.16
CA SER A 89 25.26 0.67 39.90
C SER A 89 25.18 0.43 41.42
N ALA A 90 24.10 -0.20 41.88
CA ALA A 90 23.89 -0.57 43.28
C ALA A 90 24.98 -1.53 43.79
N GLN A 91 25.34 -2.56 43.00
CA GLN A 91 26.43 -3.49 43.35
C GLN A 91 27.79 -2.80 43.52
N ASN A 92 28.03 -1.69 42.81
CA ASN A 92 29.27 -0.95 42.86
C ASN A 92 29.23 0.25 43.83
N ASN A 93 28.22 0.35 44.71
CA ASN A 93 27.99 1.51 45.59
C ASN A 93 28.00 2.87 44.84
N SER A 94 27.54 2.86 43.58
CA SER A 94 27.42 4.05 42.74
C SER A 94 25.96 4.41 42.54
N THR A 95 25.68 5.70 42.41
CA THR A 95 24.37 6.18 41.97
C THR A 95 24.21 6.11 40.45
N LEU A 96 22.95 6.02 40.02
CA LEU A 96 22.57 6.06 38.61
C LEU A 96 22.95 7.42 38.02
N ASN A 97 23.82 7.42 37.02
CA ASN A 97 24.16 8.65 36.30
C ASN A 97 23.00 9.05 35.36
N GLU A 98 22.25 10.09 35.72
CA GLU A 98 21.13 10.61 34.92
C GLU A 98 21.54 11.04 33.50
N GLY A 99 22.77 11.54 33.31
CA GLY A 99 23.29 11.86 31.99
C GLY A 99 23.47 10.63 31.10
N LYS A 100 23.87 9.49 31.67
CA LYS A 100 23.94 8.21 30.95
C LYS A 100 22.54 7.65 30.65
N LYS A 101 21.59 7.80 31.59
CA LYS A 101 20.18 7.40 31.38
C LYS A 101 19.55 8.16 30.21
N LYS A 102 19.71 9.49 30.15
CA LYS A 102 19.22 10.32 29.03
C LYS A 102 19.87 9.96 27.69
N LYS A 103 21.17 9.60 27.68
CA LYS A 103 21.84 9.12 26.46
C LYS A 103 21.27 7.79 25.99
N LEU A 104 20.96 6.87 26.91
CA LEU A 104 20.35 5.59 26.60
C LEU A 104 18.94 5.79 26.03
N GLU A 105 18.12 6.63 26.65
CA GLU A 105 16.78 6.98 26.16
C GLU A 105 16.83 7.53 24.73
N LYS A 106 17.74 8.48 24.47
CA LYS A 106 17.93 9.03 23.13
C LYS A 106 18.38 7.96 22.11
N PHE A 107 19.27 7.04 22.50
CA PHE A 107 19.68 5.94 21.63
C PHE A 107 18.50 5.05 21.22
N TYR A 108 17.58 4.74 22.14
CA TYR A 108 16.38 3.98 21.82
C TYR A 108 15.40 4.76 20.92
N GLN A 109 15.24 6.06 21.14
CA GLN A 109 14.46 6.94 20.24
C GLN A 109 15.04 6.99 18.82
N ASP A 110 16.36 7.09 18.71
CA ASP A 110 17.06 7.09 17.42
C ASP A 110 16.91 5.72 16.72
N MET A 111 17.01 4.62 17.47
CA MET A 111 16.76 3.27 16.94
C MET A 111 15.31 3.09 16.47
N GLU A 112 14.33 3.61 17.20
CA GLU A 112 12.92 3.57 16.79
C GLU A 112 12.74 4.24 15.42
N GLN A 113 13.28 5.46 15.25
CA GLN A 113 13.15 6.20 13.99
C GLN A 113 13.91 5.51 12.84
N GLN A 114 15.14 5.05 13.07
CA GLN A 114 15.99 4.52 12.00
C GLN A 114 15.66 3.07 11.63
N LEU A 115 15.34 2.24 12.62
CA LEU A 115 15.15 0.81 12.42
C LEU A 115 13.67 0.48 12.26
N CYS A 116 12.79 0.91 13.16
CA CYS A 116 11.40 0.47 13.11
C CYS A 116 10.66 1.01 11.88
N PHE A 117 10.73 2.32 11.64
CA PHE A 117 10.04 2.89 10.48
C PHE A 117 10.58 2.34 9.16
N ARG A 118 11.91 2.30 9.00
CA ARG A 118 12.55 1.82 7.77
C ARG A 118 12.33 0.32 7.55
N ALA A 119 12.53 -0.51 8.56
CA ALA A 119 12.37 -1.96 8.44
C ALA A 119 10.91 -2.34 8.16
N CYS A 120 9.94 -1.71 8.82
CA CYS A 120 8.53 -1.97 8.58
C CYS A 120 8.07 -1.51 7.19
N SER A 121 8.57 -0.36 6.72
CA SER A 121 8.31 0.11 5.36
C SER A 121 8.87 -0.87 4.31
N MET A 122 10.10 -1.37 4.51
CA MET A 122 10.72 -2.35 3.61
C MET A 122 10.00 -3.70 3.63
N ARG A 123 9.58 -4.17 4.81
CA ARG A 123 8.80 -5.42 4.96
C ARG A 123 7.48 -5.35 4.20
N CYS A 124 6.80 -4.22 4.27
CA CYS A 124 5.50 -4.01 3.62
C CYS A 124 5.61 -3.54 2.16
N ARG A 125 6.81 -3.32 1.62
CA ARG A 125 7.02 -2.83 0.25
C ARG A 125 6.34 -3.69 -0.82
N HIS A 126 6.22 -4.99 -0.59
CA HIS A 126 5.57 -5.93 -1.52
C HIS A 126 4.08 -5.63 -1.79
N PHE A 127 3.41 -4.87 -0.91
CA PHE A 127 2.06 -4.38 -1.19
C PHE A 127 2.04 -3.31 -2.29
N LEU A 128 3.12 -2.57 -2.47
CA LEU A 128 3.22 -1.46 -3.43
C LEU A 128 3.86 -1.86 -4.76
N GLN A 129 4.21 -3.14 -4.94
CA GLN A 129 4.75 -3.63 -6.20
C GLN A 129 3.58 -3.97 -7.12
N ASP A 130 3.62 -3.47 -8.37
CA ASP A 130 2.66 -3.82 -9.40
C ASP A 130 2.56 -5.34 -9.50
N ARG A 131 1.34 -5.86 -9.35
CA ARG A 131 1.02 -7.22 -9.76
C ARG A 131 0.63 -7.11 -11.23
N ASP A 132 1.61 -7.33 -12.10
CA ASP A 132 1.43 -7.51 -13.54
C ASP A 132 0.35 -8.57 -13.86
#